data_AF-A0A523AT49-F1
#
_entry.id   AF-A0A523AT49-F1
#
_cell.length_a   1.000
_cell.length_b   1.000
_cell.length_c   1.000
_cell.angle_alpha   90.00
_cell.angle_beta   90.00
_cell.angle_gamma   90.00
#
_symmetry.space_group_name_H-M   'P 1'
#
loop_
_entity.id
_entity.type
_entity.pdbx_description
1 polymer ?
#
loop_
_entity_poly.entity_id
_entity_poly.type
_entity_poly.pdbx_seq_one_letter_code
_entity_poly.pdbx_strand_id
1 'polypeptide(L)'
;VKAFPESVNIAATLALAGIGFDKLKVKIIADPSLDKNVHELRVVGEAGEMITIARNIPSPGNPKTSYLAALSAIMRLRDLVEILLVGT
;
A
#
# COMPACT_ATOMS: atom_id res chain seq x y z
N VAL A 1 13.29 -3.79 -8.33
CA VAL A 1 12.00 -4.17 -8.98
C VAL A 1 11.91 -3.51 -10.35
N LYS A 2 12.65 -3.99 -11.37
CA LYS A 2 12.60 -3.39 -12.73
C LYS A 2 11.44 -3.92 -13.58
N ALA A 3 10.98 -5.14 -13.31
CA ALA A 3 9.94 -5.80 -14.10
C ALA A 3 8.49 -5.38 -13.73
N PHE A 4 8.28 -4.75 -12.58
CA PHE A 4 6.94 -4.42 -12.06
C PHE A 4 6.88 -2.99 -11.50
N PRO A 5 6.99 -1.97 -12.38
CA PRO A 5 7.09 -0.57 -11.97
C PRO A 5 5.87 -0.09 -11.17
N GLU A 6 4.67 -0.62 -11.44
CA GLU A 6 3.44 -0.21 -10.77
C GLU A 6 3.39 -0.61 -9.29
N SER A 7 4.03 -1.72 -8.92
CA SER A 7 4.12 -2.21 -7.52
C SER A 7 5.26 -1.56 -6.73
N VAL A 8 6.11 -0.76 -7.38
CA VAL A 8 7.28 -0.13 -6.74
C VAL A 8 6.87 0.91 -5.71
N ASN A 9 5.77 1.62 -5.93
CA ASN A 9 5.37 2.74 -5.07
C ASN A 9 5.12 2.28 -3.63
N ILE A 10 4.42 1.15 -3.43
CA ILE A 10 4.12 0.64 -2.08
C ILE A 10 5.40 0.16 -1.39
N ALA A 11 6.24 -0.58 -2.11
CA ALA A 11 7.52 -1.03 -1.57
C ALA A 11 8.43 0.14 -1.18
N ALA A 12 8.52 1.16 -2.02
CA ALA A 12 9.29 2.37 -1.74
C ALA A 12 8.73 3.12 -0.53
N THR A 13 7.41 3.35 -0.47
CA THR A 13 6.78 4.01 0.67
C THR A 13 7.02 3.25 1.98
N LEU A 14 6.87 1.92 2.00
CA LEU A 14 7.12 1.11 3.19
C LEU A 14 8.60 1.12 3.61
N ALA A 15 9.51 1.09 2.64
CA ALA A 15 10.94 1.19 2.93
C ALA A 15 11.31 2.56 3.51
N LEU A 16 10.76 3.64 2.96
CA LEU A 16 11.00 5.02 3.41
C LEU A 16 10.37 5.31 4.78
N ALA A 17 9.16 4.81 5.02
CA ALA A 17 8.45 5.03 6.28
C ALA A 17 8.84 4.04 7.40
N GLY A 18 9.52 2.94 7.04
CA GLY A 18 9.76 1.82 7.95
C GLY A 18 11.23 1.43 8.06
N ILE A 19 11.49 0.13 7.86
CA ILE A 19 12.75 -0.53 8.21
C ILE A 19 13.86 -0.40 7.14
N GLY A 20 13.66 0.46 6.14
CA GLY A 20 14.58 0.62 5.02
C GLY A 20 14.46 -0.46 3.94
N PHE A 21 15.11 -0.22 2.80
CA PHE A 21 15.06 -1.10 1.63
C PHE A 21 15.74 -2.46 1.86
N ASP A 22 16.80 -2.51 2.67
CA ASP A 22 17.57 -3.73 2.88
C ASP A 22 16.81 -4.80 3.66
N LYS A 23 15.92 -4.37 4.55
CA LYS A 23 15.13 -5.27 5.42
C LYS A 23 13.74 -5.57 4.86
N LEU A 24 13.25 -4.75 3.92
CA LEU A 24 11.95 -4.96 3.27
C LEU A 24 12.03 -6.11 2.26
N LYS A 25 11.18 -7.12 2.43
CA LYS A 25 11.03 -8.22 1.46
C LYS A 25 9.75 -8.03 0.66
N VAL A 26 9.85 -8.10 -0.67
CA VAL A 26 8.72 -7.96 -1.58
C VAL A 26 8.56 -9.24 -2.40
N LYS A 27 7.35 -9.77 -2.44
CA LYS A 27 6.96 -10.90 -3.28
C LYS A 27 5.82 -10.45 -4.20
N ILE A 28 5.98 -10.67 -5.49
CA ILE A 28 4.94 -10.41 -6.50
C ILE A 28 4.47 -11.75 -7.02
N ILE A 29 3.15 -11.95 -7.03
CA ILE A 29 2.51 -13.19 -7.45
C ILE A 29 1.51 -12.84 -8.54
N ALA A 30 1.62 -13.50 -9.70
CA ALA A 30 0.59 -13.45 -10.74
C ALA A 30 -0.33 -14.66 -10.53
N ASP A 31 -1.58 -14.40 -10.17
CA ASP A 31 -2.59 -15.42 -9.91
C ASP A 31 -3.77 -15.20 -10.87
N PRO A 32 -4.03 -16.13 -11.82
CA PRO A 32 -5.10 -15.99 -12.80
C PRO A 32 -6.51 -16.13 -12.20
N SER A 33 -6.64 -16.57 -10.94
CA SER A 33 -7.93 -16.67 -10.26
C SER A 33 -8.41 -15.36 -9.64
N LEU A 34 -7.54 -14.33 -9.59
CA LEU A 34 -7.87 -13.04 -8.99
C LEU A 34 -8.32 -12.03 -10.05
N ASP A 35 -9.42 -11.33 -9.75
CA ASP A 35 -9.97 -10.24 -10.56
C ASP A 35 -9.49 -8.85 -10.07
N LYS A 36 -8.76 -8.81 -8.96
CA LYS A 36 -8.34 -7.59 -8.25
C LYS A 36 -6.91 -7.66 -7.76
N ASN A 37 -6.28 -6.50 -7.66
CA ASN A 37 -4.96 -6.37 -7.05
C ASN A 37 -5.05 -6.51 -5.53
N VAL A 38 -4.37 -7.52 -5.00
CA VAL A 38 -4.29 -7.80 -3.56
C VAL A 38 -2.90 -7.40 -3.04
N HIS A 39 -2.88 -6.63 -1.97
CA HIS A 39 -1.66 -6.32 -1.24
C HIS A 39 -1.75 -6.91 0.16
N GLU A 40 -0.79 -7.74 0.50
CA GLU A 40 -0.64 -8.31 1.83
C GLU A 40 0.63 -7.75 2.46
N LEU A 41 0.46 -7.11 3.61
CA LEU A 41 1.56 -6.63 4.43
C LEU A 41 1.64 -7.50 5.67
N ARG A 42 2.83 -8.08 5.90
CA ARG A 42 3.15 -8.82 7.11
C ARG A 42 4.27 -8.10 7.85
N VAL A 43 4.00 -7.67 9.08
CA VAL A 43 4.94 -6.98 9.95
C VAL A 43 5.19 -7.85 11.17
N VAL A 44 6.45 -8.07 11.52
CA VAL A 44 6.87 -8.84 12.68
C VAL A 44 7.88 -8.00 13.46
N GLY A 45 7.66 -7.85 14.76
CA GLY A 45 8.56 -7.15 15.67
C GLY A 45 8.41 -7.65 17.10
N GLU A 46 9.14 -7.02 18.03
CA GLU A 46 9.14 -7.41 19.45
C GLU A 46 7.75 -7.30 20.10
N ALA A 47 6.93 -6.37 19.61
CA ALA A 47 5.55 -6.17 20.07
C ALA A 47 4.56 -7.22 19.53
N GLY A 48 4.96 -8.06 18.57
CA GLY A 48 4.13 -9.09 17.97
C GLY A 48 4.10 -9.07 16.45
N GLU A 49 3.03 -9.63 15.89
CA GLU A 49 2.83 -9.78 14.45
C GLU A 49 1.52 -9.12 14.01
N MET A 50 1.57 -8.42 12.87
CA MET A 50 0.42 -7.82 12.22
C MET A 50 0.37 -8.25 10.76
N ILE A 51 -0.82 -8.66 10.30
CA ILE A 51 -1.10 -8.93 8.90
C ILE A 51 -2.24 -8.01 8.45
N THR A 52 -2.04 -7.29 7.35
CA THR A 52 -3.07 -6.44 6.74
C THR A 52 -3.22 -6.80 5.28
N ILE A 53 -4.46 -6.98 4.83
CA ILE A 53 -4.77 -7.35 3.45
C ILE A 53 -5.68 -6.29 2.84
N ALA A 54 -5.19 -5.61 1.80
CA ALA A 54 -5.94 -4.65 1.01
C ALA A 54 -6.29 -5.26 -0.35
N ARG A 55 -7.59 -5.42 -0.61
CA ARG A 55 -8.13 -5.84 -1.92
C ARG A 55 -8.63 -4.61 -2.66
N ASN A 56 -7.80 -4.08 -3.55
CA ASN A 56 -8.03 -2.79 -4.17
C ASN A 56 -9.01 -2.88 -5.34
N ILE A 57 -9.86 -1.86 -5.44
CA ILE A 57 -10.68 -1.61 -6.63
C ILE A 57 -9.89 -0.67 -7.56
N PRO A 58 -9.80 -0.96 -8.87
CA PRO A 58 -9.18 -0.05 -9.83
C PRO A 58 -9.86 1.32 -9.82
N SER A 59 -9.08 2.38 -10.00
CA SER A 59 -9.64 3.73 -10.13
C SER A 59 -10.47 3.85 -11.41
N PRO A 60 -11.67 4.47 -11.37
CA PRO A 60 -12.50 4.67 -12.55
C PRO A 60 -11.80 5.42 -13.69
N GLY A 61 -10.90 6.36 -13.35
CA GLY A 61 -10.16 7.17 -14.33
C GLY A 61 -8.79 6.60 -14.75
N ASN A 62 -8.29 5.60 -14.03
CA ASN A 62 -7.04 4.91 -14.36
C ASN A 62 -7.03 3.48 -13.78
N PRO A 63 -7.43 2.46 -14.57
CA PRO A 63 -7.49 1.09 -14.11
C PRO A 63 -6.15 0.50 -13.62
N LYS A 64 -5.02 1.12 -13.96
CA LYS A 64 -3.67 0.70 -13.51
C LYS A 64 -3.34 1.16 -12.08
N THR A 65 -4.23 1.91 -11.43
CA THR A 65 -4.00 2.47 -10.09
C THR A 65 -5.11 2.10 -9.12
N SER A 66 -4.76 1.84 -7.87
CA SER A 66 -5.74 1.62 -6.80
C SER A 66 -6.53 2.90 -6.53
N TYR A 67 -7.86 2.79 -6.44
CA TYR A 67 -8.70 3.91 -6.05
C TYR A 67 -8.39 4.42 -4.63
N LEU A 68 -7.97 3.52 -3.72
CA LEU A 68 -7.57 3.88 -2.36
C LEU A 68 -6.38 4.86 -2.32
N ALA A 69 -5.50 4.84 -3.32
CA ALA A 69 -4.36 5.76 -3.36
C ALA A 69 -4.79 7.22 -3.59
N ALA A 70 -5.84 7.45 -4.40
CA ALA A 70 -6.38 8.79 -4.58
C ALA A 70 -7.13 9.25 -3.31
N LEU A 71 -7.90 8.34 -2.70
CA LEU A 71 -8.63 8.63 -1.46
C LEU A 71 -7.67 8.93 -0.29
N SER A 72 -6.51 8.27 -0.20
CA SER A 72 -5.53 8.58 0.84
C SER A 72 -4.91 9.97 0.67
N ALA A 73 -4.66 10.42 -0.56
CA ALA A 73 -4.21 11.78 -0.82
C ALA A 73 -5.27 12.82 -0.43
N ILE A 74 -6.55 12.57 -0.77
CA ILE A 74 -7.66 13.45 -0.36
C ILE A 74 -7.77 13.50 1.17
N MET A 75 -7.71 12.35 1.85
CA MET A 75 -7.74 12.29 3.31
C MET A 75 -6.61 13.12 3.90
N ARG A 76 -5.38 12.96 3.38
CA ARG A 76 -4.22 13.72 3.87
C ARG A 76 -4.39 15.22 3.73
N LEU A 77 -5.06 15.69 2.67
CA LEU A 77 -5.38 17.11 2.52
C LEU A 77 -6.45 17.57 3.51
N ARG A 78 -7.45 16.74 3.81
CA ARG A 78 -8.47 17.04 4.84
C ARG A 78 -7.87 17.11 6.23
N ASP A 79 -6.94 16.22 6.56
CA ASP A 79 -6.22 16.22 7.84
C ASP A 79 -5.50 17.54 8.15
N LEU A 80 -5.13 18.31 7.11
CA LEU A 80 -4.48 19.61 7.29
C LEU A 80 -5.43 20.71 7.80
N VAL A 81 -6.75 20.48 7.70
CA VAL A 81 -7.78 21.49 8.01
C VAL A 81 -8.85 20.99 8.98
N GLU A 82 -8.98 19.68 9.20
CA GLU A 82 -9.94 19.10 10.15
C GLU A 82 -9.39 19.02 11.59
N ILE A 83 -10.30 19.07 12.57
CA ILE A 83 -9.97 19.06 14.01
C ILE A 83 -9.81 17.62 14.54
N LEU A 84 -10.43 16.65 13.86
CA LEU A 84 -10.37 15.23 14.22
C LEU A 84 -9.46 14.48 13.25
N LEU A 85 -8.36 13.94 13.77
CA LEU A 85 -7.44 13.10 13.03
C LEU A 85 -7.58 11.64 13.51
N VAL A 86 -7.74 10.70 12.58
CA VAL A 86 -7.74 9.27 12.87
C VAL A 86 -6.56 8.64 12.12
N GLY A 87 -5.62 8.05 12.86
CA GLY A 87 -4.37 7.53 12.31
C GLY A 87 -3.22 8.54 12.46
N THR A 88 -2.28 8.52 11.51
CA THR A 88 -1.04 9.33 11.54
C THR A 88 -0.75 9.93 10.18
#